data_AF-A0A329LKE3-F1
#
_entry.id   AF-A0A329LKE3-F1
#
_cell.length_a   1.000
_cell.length_b   1.000
_cell.length_c   1.000
_cell.angle_alpha   90.00
_cell.angle_beta   90.00
_cell.angle_gamma   90.00
#
_symmetry.space_group_name_H-M   'P 1'
#
loop_
_entity.id
_entity.type
_entity.pdbx_description
1 polymer ?
#
loop_
_entity_poly.entity_id
_entity_poly.type
_entity_poly.pdbx_seq_one_letter_code
_entity_poly.pdbx_strand_id
1 'polypeptide(L)' 'MPEREELPDDVPVADAMEQRRVASEPVPDEEAAAAPRLTPPLEAPPADWQEQLETVEIDPEDEGIAD' A
#
# COMPACT_ATOMS: atom_id res chain seq x y z
N MET A 1 -0.28 -8.99 -25.61
CA MET A 1 0.27 -8.85 -24.26
C MET A 1 1.34 -7.79 -24.37
N PRO A 2 1.14 -6.57 -23.86
CA PRO A 2 2.24 -5.61 -23.85
C PRO A 2 3.39 -6.26 -23.08
N GLU A 3 4.60 -6.20 -23.64
CA GLU A 3 5.81 -6.54 -22.91
C GLU A 3 5.78 -5.76 -21.59
N ARG A 4 5.60 -6.46 -20.47
CA ARG A 4 5.76 -5.84 -19.16
C ARG A 4 7.24 -5.50 -19.09
N GLU A 5 7.59 -4.22 -19.27
CA GLU A 5 8.94 -3.76 -18.98
C GLU A 5 9.29 -4.32 -17.59
N GLU A 6 10.24 -5.25 -17.57
CA GLU A 6 10.72 -5.91 -16.35
C GLU A 6 11.49 -4.84 -15.57
N LEU A 7 10.75 -4.03 -14.80
CA LEU A 7 11.34 -3.12 -13.84
C LEU A 7 12.25 -3.97 -12.94
N PRO A 8 13.53 -3.61 -12.82
CA PRO A 8 14.44 -4.38 -11.99
C PRO A 8 13.90 -4.40 -10.55
N ASP A 9 13.88 -5.57 -9.91
CA ASP A 9 13.48 -5.74 -8.50
C ASP A 9 14.38 -4.97 -7.52
N ASP A 10 15.42 -4.31 -8.00
CA ASP A 10 16.33 -3.49 -7.22
C ASP A 10 15.68 -2.14 -6.90
N VAL A 11 15.57 -1.85 -5.61
CA VAL A 11 15.16 -0.53 -5.14
C VAL A 11 16.22 0.51 -5.53
N PRO A 12 15.85 1.70 -6.03
CA PRO A 12 16.82 2.72 -6.39
C PRO A 12 17.81 3.00 -5.24
N VAL A 13 19.08 3.22 -5.58
CA VAL A 13 20.16 3.42 -4.60
C VAL A 13 19.82 4.50 -3.57
N ALA A 14 19.10 5.56 -3.97
CA ALA A 14 18.65 6.61 -3.07
C ALA A 14 17.68 6.09 -1.99
N ASP A 15 16.68 5.30 -2.38
CA ASP A 15 15.70 4.71 -1.46
C ASP A 15 16.36 3.65 -0.56
N ALA A 16 17.26 2.83 -1.12
CA ALA A 16 18.04 1.87 -0.34
C ALA A 16 18.88 2.55 0.74
N MET A 17 19.48 3.70 0.45
CA MET A 17 20.25 4.47 1.44
C MET A 17 19.36 5.02 2.55
N GLU A 18 18.17 5.50 2.23
CA GLU A 18 17.23 6.02 3.25
C GLU A 18 16.72 4.90 4.17
N GLN A 19 16.45 3.70 3.64
CA GLN A 19 16.06 2.54 4.46
C GLN A 19 17.17 2.05 5.39
N ARG A 20 18.43 2.32 5.03
CA ARG A 20 19.59 1.99 5.86
C ARG A 20 19.93 3.07 6.88
N ARG A 21 19.20 4.19 6.86
CA ARG A 21 19.39 5.26 7.82
C ARG A 21 18.98 4.77 9.21
N VAL A 22 19.80 5.09 10.20
CA VAL A 22 19.46 4.84 11.60
C VAL A 22 18.16 5.58 11.90
N ALA A 23 17.15 4.84 12.37
CA ALA A 23 15.91 5.43 12.84
C ALA A 23 16.24 6.52 13.87
N SER A 24 15.78 7.74 13.61
CA SER A 24 15.94 8.86 14.52
C SER A 24 15.30 8.53 15.88
N GLU A 25 15.69 9.26 16.93
CA GLU A 25 15.07 9.13 18.25
C GLU A 25 13.54 9.11 18.12
N PRO A 26 12.86 8.15 18.77
CA PRO A 26 11.42 8.04 18.67
C PRO A 26 10.81 9.33 19.23
N VAL A 27 10.05 10.02 18.38
CA VAL A 27 9.19 11.11 18.85
C VAL A 27 8.23 10.47 19.87
N PRO A 28 8.12 11.01 21.09
CA PRO A 28 7.19 10.47 22.08
C PRO A 28 5.79 10.53 21.48
N ASP A 29 5.16 9.36 21.37
CA ASP A 29 3.81 9.24 20.85
C ASP A 29 2.84 9.81 21.89
N GLU A 30 2.36 11.03 21.64
CA GLU A 30 1.42 11.72 22.54
C GLU A 30 0.06 10.99 22.61
N GLU A 31 -0.25 10.14 21.62
CA GLU A 31 -1.44 9.28 21.61
C GLU A 31 -1.24 7.97 22.39
N ALA A 32 -0.02 7.53 22.70
CA ALA A 32 0.25 6.35 23.50
C ALA A 32 -0.22 6.51 24.95
N ALA A 33 -0.38 7.76 25.41
CA ALA A 33 -1.01 8.08 26.69
C ALA A 33 -2.55 7.92 26.67
N ALA A 34 -3.16 7.86 25.49
CA ALA A 34 -4.58 7.53 25.38
C ALA A 34 -4.74 6.03 25.66
N ALA A 35 -5.55 5.69 26.67
CA ALA A 35 -5.94 4.32 26.94
C ALA A 35 -6.40 3.64 25.63
N PRO A 36 -6.05 2.36 25.39
CA PRO A 36 -6.40 1.69 24.16
C PRO A 36 -7.92 1.70 24.01
N ARG A 37 -8.41 2.62 23.16
CA ARG A 37 -9.80 2.62 22.71
C ARG A 37 -9.97 1.28 22.03
N LEU A 38 -10.84 0.44 22.60
CA LEU A 38 -11.21 -0.91 22.15
C LEU A 38 -10.72 -1.15 20.73
N THR A 39 -9.55 -1.77 20.61
CA THR A 39 -8.89 -1.93 19.30
C THR A 39 -9.85 -2.76 18.45
N PRO A 40 -10.42 -2.19 17.37
CA PRO A 40 -11.24 -2.97 16.48
C PRO A 40 -10.41 -4.16 15.95
N PRO A 41 -11.06 -5.29 15.63
CA PRO A 41 -10.34 -6.43 15.09
C PRO A 41 -9.48 -6.00 13.88
N LEU A 42 -8.22 -6.41 13.87
CA LEU A 42 -7.28 -6.13 12.77
C LEU A 42 -7.66 -6.89 11.49
N GLU A 43 -8.46 -7.94 11.63
CA GLU A 43 -9.04 -8.68 10.53
C GLU A 43 -10.24 -7.91 9.99
N ALA A 44 -10.13 -7.43 8.76
CA ALA A 44 -11.29 -7.01 8.01
C ALA A 44 -12.23 -8.23 7.85
N PRO A 45 -13.55 -8.08 8.06
CA PRO A 45 -14.51 -9.11 7.75
C PRO A 45 -14.29 -9.62 6.32
N PRO A 46 -14.49 -10.93 6.06
CA PRO A 46 -14.24 -11.45 4.73
C PRO A 46 -15.08 -10.79 3.63
N ALA A 47 -16.22 -10.22 4.00
CA ALA A 47 -17.07 -9.46 3.08
C ALA A 47 -16.38 -8.21 2.50
N ASP A 48 -15.58 -7.49 3.29
CA ASP A 48 -14.95 -6.22 2.89
C ASP A 48 -13.92 -6.39 1.75
N TRP A 49 -13.25 -7.54 1.64
CA TRP A 49 -12.30 -7.80 0.55
C TRP A 49 -12.91 -8.54 -0.64
N GLN A 50 -14.03 -9.23 -0.44
CA GLN A 50 -14.71 -9.96 -1.51
C GLN A 50 -15.26 -9.02 -2.58
N GLU A 51 -15.73 -7.82 -2.19
CA GLU A 51 -16.18 -6.80 -3.15
C GLU A 51 -15.07 -6.32 -4.09
N GLN A 52 -13.79 -6.38 -3.67
CA GLN A 52 -12.65 -6.03 -4.52
C GLN A 52 -12.23 -7.15 -5.49
N LEU A 53 -12.68 -8.38 -5.27
CA LEU A 53 -12.46 -9.50 -6.19
C LEU A 53 -13.58 -9.63 -7.22
N GLU A 54 -14.65 -8.85 -7.08
CA GLU A 54 -15.67 -8.75 -8.11
C GLU A 54 -15.06 -8.15 -9.37
N THR A 55 -15.21 -8.85 -10.50
CA THR A 55 -14.78 -8.35 -11.80
C THR A 55 -15.63 -7.13 -12.15
N VAL A 56 -15.00 -5.95 -12.17
CA VAL A 56 -15.61 -4.73 -12.69
C VAL A 56 -15.55 -4.78 -14.22
N GLU A 57 -16.69 -4.58 -14.89
CA GLU A 57 -16.74 -4.39 -16.34
C GLU A 57 -16.14 -3.00 -16.67
N ILE A 58 -14.93 -2.98 -17.22
CA ILE A 58 -14.30 -1.76 -17.74
C ILE A 58 -14.86 -1.51 -19.14
N ASP A 59 -15.34 -0.30 -19.40
CA ASP A 59 -15.81 0.09 -20.73
C ASP A 59 -14.63 0.11 -21.71
N PRO A 60 -14.79 -0.40 -22.95
CA PRO A 60 -13.74 -0.34 -23.97
C PRO A 60 -13.22 1.09 -24.26
N GLU A 61 -13.97 2.14 -23.94
CA GLU A 61 -13.50 3.54 -24.03
C GLU A 61 -12.52 3.94 -22.92
N ASP A 62 -12.55 3.27 -21.77
CA ASP A 62 -11.66 3.47 -20.61
C ASP A 62 -10.32 2.72 -20.77
N GLU A 63 -10.24 1.72 -21.64
CA GLU A 63 -9.04 0.90 -21.86
C GLU A 63 -7.95 1.65 -22.68
N GLY A 64 -8.20 2.89 -23.10
CA GLY A 64 -7.43 3.58 -24.15
C GLY A 64 -7.01 5.03 -23.91
N ILE A 65 -6.93 5.55 -22.68
CA ILE A 65 -6.23 6.84 -22.45
C ILE A 65 -4.72 6.58 -22.36
N ALA A 66 -4.10 6.33 -23.52
CA ALA A 66 -2.66 6.39 -23.72
C ALA A 66 -2.39 7.26 -24.95
N ASP A 67 -2.02 8.53 -24.72
CA ASP A 67 -1.32 9.39 -25.69
C ASP A 67 0.16 9.47 -25.29
#